data_AF-A0A0P7Z117-F1
#
_entry.id   AF-A0A0P7Z117-F1
#
_cell.length_a   1.000
_cell.length_b   1.000
_cell.length_c   1.000
_cell.angle_alpha   90.00
_cell.angle_beta   90.00
_cell.angle_gamma   90.00
#
_symmetry.space_group_name_H-M   'P 1'
#
loop_
_entity.id
_entity.type
_entity.pdbx_description
1 polymer ?
#
loop_
_entity_poly.entity_id
_entity_poly.type
_entity_poly.pdbx_seq_one_letter_code
_entity_poly.pdbx_strand_id
1 'polypeptide(L)'
;MPHPRPADALIDKLDEALDLLRDYPLPSAPTTTPAEPLSSLLAQCEAAVAAIPGREPLRSIHHFACTGGTLISKVLAGMPNTVLLSEIDPLSRNIPEVRFLPTDVIFALRQSIRAVDADIVIATFVAAISAAREGLERRGNHLILRDHSHSQFCRDDTDQRTRPTLHDMLSEHFAMRSVVTVRHPLDSFLSLDEHGWIDFSPGTLGVYAKRYVAFLDRHADIAIIRYEDFVADPDGVSRELCDILALNHSPFAGELAPLVRMSGDSGRNEGPIAARPRRPVPDAVTAARSRSKTYRKLCRRLGYEP
;
A
#
# COMPACT_ATOMS: atom_id res chain seq x y z
N MET A 1 -41.00 23.56 14.78
CA MET A 1 -40.98 22.26 15.47
C MET A 1 -39.54 21.95 15.85
N PRO A 2 -39.23 21.69 17.13
CA PRO A 2 -37.87 21.36 17.54
C PRO A 2 -37.51 19.95 17.08
N HIS A 3 -36.34 19.77 16.46
CA HIS A 3 -35.81 18.45 16.12
C HIS A 3 -35.39 17.72 17.41
N PRO A 4 -35.75 16.44 17.59
CA PRO A 4 -35.29 15.65 18.73
C PRO A 4 -33.76 15.58 18.71
N ARG A 5 -33.13 15.65 19.89
CA ARG A 5 -31.68 15.57 19.97
C ARG A 5 -31.24 14.16 19.59
N PRO A 6 -30.06 13.97 18.97
CA PRO A 6 -29.57 12.64 18.57
C PRO A 6 -29.55 11.61 19.69
N ALA A 7 -29.37 12.05 20.94
CA ALA A 7 -29.42 11.20 22.13
C ALA A 7 -30.83 10.65 22.41
N ASP A 8 -31.87 11.44 22.15
CA ASP A 8 -33.27 11.04 22.38
C ASP A 8 -33.66 9.93 21.38
N ALA A 9 -33.24 10.06 20.12
CA ALA A 9 -33.46 9.04 19.09
C ALA A 9 -32.72 7.71 19.36
N LEU A 10 -31.57 7.75 20.04
CA LEU A 10 -30.83 6.56 20.44
C LEU A 10 -31.52 5.85 21.62
N ILE A 11 -32.04 6.61 22.58
CA ILE A 11 -32.79 6.08 23.73
C ILE A 11 -34.05 5.37 23.23
N ASP A 12 -34.81 5.99 22.33
CA ASP A 12 -36.01 5.38 21.76
C ASP A 12 -35.72 4.06 21.05
N LYS A 13 -34.58 3.94 20.36
CA LYS A 13 -34.15 2.70 19.70
C LYS A 13 -33.68 1.61 20.65
N LEU A 14 -33.09 1.99 21.78
CA LEU A 14 -32.69 1.04 22.83
C LEU A 14 -33.92 0.48 23.56
N ASP A 15 -34.92 1.32 23.83
CA ASP A 15 -36.18 0.90 24.45
C ASP A 15 -36.99 -0.02 23.52
N GLU A 16 -37.05 0.30 22.23
CA GLU A 16 -37.69 -0.55 21.21
C GLU A 16 -37.03 -1.93 21.10
N ALA A 17 -35.69 -1.99 21.20
CA ALA A 17 -34.94 -3.25 21.22
C ALA A 17 -35.15 -4.04 22.52
N LEU A 18 -35.29 -3.36 23.66
CA LEU A 18 -35.58 -3.98 24.96
C LEU A 18 -36.98 -4.60 24.99
N ASP A 19 -37.98 -3.92 24.41
CA ASP A 19 -39.33 -4.45 24.32
C ASP A 19 -39.41 -5.69 23.41
N LEU A 20 -38.67 -5.70 22.30
CA LEU A 20 -38.53 -6.88 21.43
C LEU A 20 -37.93 -8.10 22.16
N LEU A 21 -37.10 -7.88 23.17
CA LEU A 21 -36.47 -8.95 23.96
C LEU A 21 -37.34 -9.44 25.12
N ARG A 22 -38.32 -8.64 25.59
CA ARG A 22 -39.22 -9.02 26.69
C ARG A 22 -40.16 -10.16 26.33
N ASP A 23 -40.53 -10.26 25.05
CA ASP A 23 -41.43 -11.31 24.55
C ASP A 23 -40.70 -12.61 24.17
N TYR A 24 -39.37 -12.68 24.33
CA TYR A 24 -38.60 -13.88 24.07
C TYR A 24 -38.65 -14.81 25.30
N PRO A 25 -39.31 -15.98 25.23
CA PRO A 25 -39.39 -16.87 26.38
C PRO A 25 -38.02 -17.49 26.63
N LEU A 26 -37.33 -17.03 27.67
CA LEU A 26 -36.13 -17.68 28.16
C LEU A 26 -36.52 -19.08 28.67
N PRO A 27 -35.88 -20.17 28.18
CA PRO A 27 -36.08 -21.49 28.75
C PRO A 27 -35.75 -21.42 30.24
N SER A 28 -36.58 -22.06 31.06
CA SER A 28 -36.41 -22.14 32.51
C SER A 28 -34.99 -22.63 32.81
N ALA A 29 -34.13 -21.75 33.31
CA ALA A 29 -32.74 -22.08 33.55
C ALA A 29 -32.66 -23.17 34.64
N PRO A 30 -31.84 -24.23 34.46
CA PRO A 30 -31.36 -24.98 35.61
C PRO A 30 -30.63 -24.01 36.53
N THR A 31 -30.76 -24.18 37.84
CA THR A 31 -30.10 -23.36 38.86
C THR A 31 -28.59 -23.35 38.61
N THR A 32 -28.11 -22.33 37.91
CA THR A 32 -26.72 -22.14 37.57
C THR A 32 -26.05 -21.28 38.63
N THR A 33 -24.92 -21.78 39.11
CA THR A 33 -23.84 -21.05 39.78
C THR A 33 -23.79 -19.60 39.27
N PRO A 34 -23.63 -18.57 40.12
CA PRO A 34 -23.65 -17.19 39.66
C PRO A 34 -22.53 -17.02 38.64
N ALA A 35 -22.91 -16.94 37.36
CA ALA A 35 -22.01 -16.59 36.29
C ALA A 35 -21.48 -15.19 36.62
N GLU A 36 -20.17 -15.02 36.66
CA GLU A 36 -19.57 -13.70 36.79
C GLU A 36 -20.21 -12.78 35.75
N PRO A 37 -20.72 -11.60 36.16
CA PRO A 37 -21.36 -10.70 35.23
C PRO A 37 -20.35 -10.36 34.14
N LEU A 38 -20.69 -10.71 32.89
CA LEU A 38 -19.90 -10.30 31.73
C LEU A 38 -19.65 -8.81 31.85
N SER A 39 -18.40 -8.38 31.70
CA SER A 39 -18.06 -6.96 31.67
C SER A 39 -18.99 -6.26 30.69
N SER A 40 -19.55 -5.12 31.07
CA SER A 40 -20.47 -4.39 30.18
C SER A 40 -19.78 -4.12 28.86
N LEU A 41 -20.53 -4.09 27.76
CA LEU A 41 -19.99 -3.76 26.44
C LEU A 41 -19.17 -2.45 26.49
N LEU A 42 -19.61 -1.50 27.32
CA LEU A 42 -18.90 -0.24 27.57
C LEU A 42 -17.54 -0.45 28.24
N ALA A 43 -17.44 -1.28 29.28
CA ALA A 43 -16.16 -1.59 29.92
C ALA A 43 -15.22 -2.34 28.97
N GLN A 44 -15.75 -3.18 28.09
CA GLN A 44 -14.98 -3.83 27.03
C GLN A 44 -14.48 -2.81 26.00
N CYS A 45 -15.33 -1.84 25.60
CA CYS A 45 -14.95 -0.75 24.72
C CYS A 45 -13.88 0.16 25.36
N GLU A 46 -14.02 0.51 26.63
CA GLU A 46 -13.04 1.33 27.36
C GLU A 46 -11.70 0.61 27.48
N ALA A 47 -11.70 -0.68 27.81
CA ALA A 47 -10.49 -1.49 27.85
C ALA A 47 -9.84 -1.62 26.47
N ALA A 48 -10.64 -1.79 25.41
CA ALA A 48 -10.15 -1.83 24.03
C ALA A 48 -9.52 -0.50 23.63
N VAL A 49 -10.14 0.64 23.97
CA VAL A 49 -9.62 1.99 23.70
C VAL A 49 -8.34 2.26 24.49
N ALA A 50 -8.28 1.87 25.77
CA ALA A 50 -7.10 2.03 26.61
C ALA A 50 -5.92 1.14 26.16
N ALA A 51 -6.21 0.03 25.49
CA ALA A 51 -5.21 -0.86 24.90
C ALA A 51 -4.71 -0.40 23.52
N ILE A 52 -5.34 0.62 22.90
CA ILE A 52 -4.85 1.19 21.63
C ILE A 52 -3.48 1.83 21.91
N PRO A 53 -2.39 1.36 21.27
CA PRO A 53 -1.07 1.95 21.46
C PRO A 53 -1.06 3.43 21.04
N GLY A 54 0.00 4.17 21.41
CA GLY A 54 0.22 5.56 20.96
C GLY A 54 0.22 5.71 19.42
N ARG A 55 0.41 6.95 18.93
CA ARG A 55 0.28 7.38 17.50
C ARG A 55 0.49 6.23 16.49
N GLU A 56 -0.54 5.96 15.70
CA GLU A 56 -0.53 4.92 14.67
C GLU A 56 0.66 5.04 13.71
N PRO A 57 1.30 3.92 13.31
CA PRO A 57 2.40 3.94 12.37
C PRO A 57 1.92 4.42 10.99
N LEU A 58 2.80 5.11 10.26
CA LEU A 58 2.57 5.39 8.86
C LEU A 58 2.98 4.16 8.04
N ARG A 59 2.14 3.78 7.06
CA ARG A 59 2.34 2.56 6.28
C ARG A 59 2.77 2.89 4.86
N SER A 60 3.69 2.12 4.30
CA SER A 60 4.10 2.28 2.91
C SER A 60 4.36 0.96 2.19
N ILE A 61 4.09 0.95 0.89
CA ILE A 61 4.36 -0.19 0.01
C ILE A 61 5.31 0.28 -1.08
N HIS A 62 6.44 -0.40 -1.19
CA HIS A 62 7.48 -0.12 -2.17
C HIS A 62 7.52 -1.26 -3.18
N HIS A 63 7.53 -0.95 -4.46
CA HIS A 63 7.53 -2.01 -5.46
C HIS A 63 8.25 -1.52 -6.70
N PHE A 64 9.15 -2.35 -7.23
CA PHE A 64 9.79 -2.02 -8.49
C PHE A 64 8.78 -2.06 -9.64
N ALA A 65 9.07 -1.39 -10.75
CA ALA A 65 8.15 -1.35 -11.88
C ALA A 65 7.78 -2.77 -12.37
N CYS A 66 6.49 -2.97 -12.63
CA CYS A 66 5.91 -4.22 -13.14
C CYS A 66 6.08 -5.45 -12.21
N THR A 67 6.11 -5.26 -10.89
CA THR A 67 6.20 -6.35 -9.89
C THR A 67 4.86 -6.75 -9.26
N GLY A 68 3.74 -6.25 -9.80
CA GLY A 68 2.40 -6.55 -9.26
C GLY A 68 1.89 -5.55 -8.21
N GLY A 69 2.58 -4.41 -8.04
CA GLY A 69 2.23 -3.35 -7.10
C GLY A 69 0.77 -2.91 -7.16
N THR A 70 0.20 -2.71 -8.35
CA THR A 70 -1.23 -2.35 -8.53
C THR A 70 -2.17 -3.39 -7.93
N LEU A 71 -1.95 -4.68 -8.21
CA LEU A 71 -2.84 -5.75 -7.76
C LEU A 71 -2.83 -5.88 -6.23
N ILE A 72 -1.64 -5.95 -5.65
CA ILE A 72 -1.46 -6.06 -4.19
C ILE A 72 -2.03 -4.81 -3.50
N SER A 73 -1.81 -3.63 -4.07
CA SER A 73 -2.35 -2.38 -3.51
C SER A 73 -3.87 -2.32 -3.58
N LYS A 74 -4.51 -2.86 -4.63
CA LYS A 74 -5.98 -2.92 -4.71
C LYS A 74 -6.56 -3.81 -3.61
N VAL A 75 -5.92 -4.95 -3.33
CA VAL A 75 -6.34 -5.80 -2.21
C VAL A 75 -6.15 -5.09 -0.87
N LEU A 76 -5.02 -4.43 -0.66
CA LEU A 76 -4.80 -3.67 0.58
C LEU A 76 -5.78 -2.48 0.73
N ALA A 77 -6.13 -1.80 -0.35
CA ALA A 77 -7.15 -0.76 -0.33
C ALA A 77 -8.57 -1.29 -0.02
N GLY A 78 -8.81 -2.59 -0.23
CA GLY A 78 -10.04 -3.28 0.17
C GLY A 78 -10.07 -3.70 1.64
N MET A 79 -8.99 -3.48 2.40
CA MET A 79 -8.95 -3.83 3.83
C MET A 79 -9.80 -2.85 4.66
N PRO A 80 -10.32 -3.30 5.82
CA PRO A 80 -11.14 -2.45 6.70
C PRO A 80 -10.41 -1.16 7.08
N ASN A 81 -11.15 -0.05 7.06
CA ASN A 81 -10.69 1.27 7.45
C ASN A 81 -9.39 1.72 6.76
N THR A 82 -9.08 1.20 5.57
CA THR A 82 -7.83 1.52 4.87
C THR A 82 -8.05 2.61 3.83
N VAL A 83 -7.20 3.64 3.87
CA VAL A 83 -7.11 4.68 2.84
C VAL A 83 -5.74 4.57 2.20
N LEU A 84 -5.72 4.21 0.91
CA LEU A 84 -4.49 4.08 0.13
C LEU A 84 -4.32 5.24 -0.83
N LEU A 85 -3.20 5.96 -0.73
CA LEU A 85 -2.79 6.95 -1.71
C LEU A 85 -1.79 6.30 -2.68
N SER A 86 -2.11 6.36 -3.97
CA SER A 86 -1.41 5.60 -5.01
C SER A 86 -0.42 6.45 -5.80
N GLU A 87 0.70 5.83 -6.20
CA GLU A 87 1.76 6.42 -7.02
C GLU A 87 2.35 7.71 -6.43
N ILE A 88 2.77 7.64 -5.17
CA ILE A 88 3.30 8.79 -4.43
C ILE A 88 4.81 8.89 -4.62
N ASP A 89 5.25 10.04 -5.16
CA ASP A 89 6.64 10.47 -5.16
C ASP A 89 6.69 12.01 -5.32
N PRO A 90 6.89 12.78 -4.24
CA PRO A 90 6.84 14.24 -4.28
C PRO A 90 7.98 14.86 -5.09
N LEU A 91 9.05 14.10 -5.35
CA LEU A 91 10.19 14.54 -6.15
C LEU A 91 10.11 14.03 -7.59
N SER A 92 9.06 13.30 -7.98
CA SER A 92 8.91 12.75 -9.33
C SER A 92 9.04 13.82 -10.40
N ARG A 93 9.78 13.54 -11.46
CA ARG A 93 9.86 14.37 -12.67
C ARG A 93 8.83 13.98 -13.73
N ASN A 94 8.07 12.91 -13.48
CA ASN A 94 6.95 12.52 -14.31
C ASN A 94 5.74 13.42 -14.00
N ILE A 95 5.84 14.67 -14.44
CA ILE A 95 4.84 15.70 -14.25
C ILE A 95 3.99 15.74 -15.53
N PRO A 96 2.65 15.66 -15.45
CA PRO A 96 1.80 15.80 -16.62
C PRO A 96 2.03 17.15 -17.31
N GLU A 97 1.82 17.19 -18.63
CA GLU A 97 1.76 18.46 -19.36
C GLU A 97 0.81 19.45 -18.68
N VAL A 98 1.09 20.76 -18.82
CA VAL A 98 0.43 21.87 -18.11
C VAL A 98 -1.07 21.63 -17.96
N ARG A 99 -1.46 21.14 -16.79
CA ARG A 99 -2.84 20.83 -16.41
C ARG A 99 -3.22 21.69 -15.23
N PHE A 100 -4.43 22.22 -15.25
CA PHE A 100 -4.96 22.96 -14.10
C PHE A 100 -5.26 21.99 -12.94
N LEU A 101 -4.40 22.01 -11.92
CA LEU A 101 -4.47 21.17 -10.71
C LEU A 101 -4.50 22.07 -9.45
N PRO A 102 -5.61 22.81 -9.21
CA PRO A 102 -5.66 23.86 -8.19
C PRO A 102 -5.54 23.36 -6.75
N THR A 103 -5.69 22.06 -6.51
CA THR A 103 -5.56 21.43 -5.18
C THR A 103 -4.19 20.83 -4.94
N ASP A 104 -3.30 20.81 -5.95
CA ASP A 104 -1.96 20.26 -5.84
C ASP A 104 -0.93 21.39 -5.62
N VAL A 105 -0.66 21.66 -4.34
CA VAL A 105 0.28 22.71 -3.93
C VAL A 105 1.71 22.37 -4.38
N ILE A 106 2.10 21.09 -4.38
CA ILE A 106 3.44 20.68 -4.82
C ILE A 106 3.60 20.91 -6.33
N PHE A 107 2.58 20.58 -7.12
CA PHE A 107 2.56 20.92 -8.54
C PHE A 107 2.65 22.43 -8.75
N ALA A 108 1.87 23.23 -8.03
CA ALA A 108 1.94 24.69 -8.13
C ALA A 108 3.31 25.27 -7.76
N LEU A 109 3.96 24.75 -6.70
CA LEU A 109 5.33 25.13 -6.32
C LEU A 109 6.33 24.87 -7.45
N ARG A 110 6.18 23.74 -8.14
CA ARG A 110 7.06 23.33 -9.26
C ARG A 110 6.83 24.13 -10.54
N GLN A 111 5.65 24.69 -10.73
CA GLN A 111 5.32 25.58 -11.86
C GLN A 111 5.74 27.03 -11.62
N SER A 112 6.25 27.35 -10.43
CA SER A 112 6.76 28.68 -10.11
C SER A 112 7.91 29.07 -11.05
N ILE A 113 7.92 30.35 -11.47
CA ILE A 113 9.03 30.94 -12.23
C ILE A 113 10.34 30.89 -11.43
N ARG A 114 10.24 30.93 -10.10
CA ARG A 114 11.38 30.78 -9.20
C ARG A 114 11.53 29.33 -8.82
N ALA A 115 12.74 28.80 -8.99
CA ALA A 115 13.08 27.46 -8.56
C ALA A 115 12.78 27.28 -7.06
N VAL A 116 12.18 26.14 -6.74
CA VAL A 116 11.89 25.72 -5.36
C VAL A 116 12.76 24.52 -5.06
N ASP A 117 13.53 24.60 -3.98
CA ASP A 117 14.45 23.54 -3.57
C ASP A 117 13.69 22.26 -3.18
N ALA A 118 14.33 21.11 -3.39
CA ALA A 118 13.75 19.81 -3.09
C ALA A 118 13.35 19.67 -1.61
N ASP A 119 14.11 20.25 -0.69
CA ASP A 119 13.83 20.21 0.75
C ASP A 119 12.52 20.91 1.10
N ILE A 120 12.18 22.00 0.42
CA ILE A 120 10.89 22.69 0.59
C ILE A 120 9.75 21.80 0.09
N VAL A 121 9.94 21.13 -1.04
CA VAL A 121 8.96 20.18 -1.59
C VAL A 121 8.74 19.00 -0.65
N ILE A 122 9.82 18.43 -0.11
CA ILE A 122 9.76 17.34 0.87
C ILE A 122 9.05 17.81 2.14
N ALA A 123 9.41 18.96 2.70
CA ALA A 123 8.77 19.49 3.91
C ALA A 123 7.26 19.73 3.70
N THR A 124 6.88 20.28 2.54
CA THR A 124 5.47 20.47 2.16
C THR A 124 4.74 19.14 2.07
N PHE A 125 5.36 18.13 1.45
CA PHE A 125 4.82 16.78 1.34
C PHE A 125 4.63 16.13 2.72
N VAL A 126 5.66 16.14 3.56
CA VAL A 126 5.61 15.57 4.92
C VAL A 126 4.52 16.24 5.75
N ALA A 127 4.38 17.57 5.68
CA ALA A 127 3.33 18.29 6.38
C ALA A 127 1.92 17.86 5.91
N ALA A 128 1.72 17.70 4.60
CA ALA A 128 0.46 17.22 4.04
C ALA A 128 0.13 15.77 4.48
N ILE A 129 1.12 14.87 4.46
CA ILE A 129 0.96 13.49 4.94
C ILE A 129 0.65 13.46 6.44
N SER A 130 1.32 14.28 7.25
CA SER A 130 1.04 14.37 8.69
C SER A 130 -0.41 14.79 8.94
N ALA A 131 -0.87 15.85 8.28
CA ALA A 131 -2.23 16.35 8.43
C ALA A 131 -3.29 15.31 7.96
N ALA A 132 -3.03 14.65 6.82
CA ALA A 132 -3.90 13.60 6.30
C ALA A 132 -3.98 12.41 7.26
N ARG A 133 -2.84 11.91 7.73
CA ARG A 133 -2.76 10.79 8.68
C ARG A 133 -3.55 11.10 9.95
N GLU A 134 -3.30 12.25 10.59
CA GLU A 134 -3.99 12.61 11.83
C GLU A 134 -5.51 12.78 11.63
N GLY A 135 -5.92 13.34 10.49
CA GLY A 135 -7.34 13.45 10.13
C GLY A 135 -8.02 12.10 9.95
N LEU A 136 -7.33 11.16 9.30
CA LEU A 136 -7.81 9.80 9.06
C LEU A 136 -7.83 8.96 10.34
N GLU A 137 -6.77 9.04 11.15
CA GLU A 137 -6.62 8.35 12.43
C GLU A 137 -7.74 8.72 13.40
N ARG A 138 -8.11 10.01 13.48
CA ARG A 138 -9.26 10.49 14.27
C ARG A 138 -10.61 9.89 13.85
N ARG A 139 -10.69 9.32 12.64
CA ARG A 139 -11.86 8.62 12.10
C ARG A 139 -11.68 7.10 12.09
N GLY A 140 -10.64 6.59 12.74
CA GLY A 140 -10.30 5.17 12.79
C GLY A 140 -9.73 4.60 11.50
N ASN A 141 -9.26 5.44 10.57
CA ASN A 141 -8.69 5.01 9.30
C ASN A 141 -7.16 4.90 9.34
N HIS A 142 -6.63 3.90 8.64
CA HIS A 142 -5.20 3.67 8.43
C HIS A 142 -4.77 4.23 7.07
N LEU A 143 -3.75 5.08 7.06
CA LEU A 143 -3.16 5.63 5.83
C LEU A 143 -2.04 4.72 5.31
N ILE A 144 -2.14 4.31 4.05
CA ILE A 144 -1.10 3.60 3.31
C ILE A 144 -0.64 4.44 2.12
N LEU A 145 0.67 4.58 1.95
CA LEU A 145 1.27 5.23 0.79
C LEU A 145 1.89 4.18 -0.13
N ARG A 146 1.38 4.07 -1.35
CA ARG A 146 2.00 3.26 -2.41
C ARG A 146 3.01 4.13 -3.16
N ASP A 147 4.28 3.78 -3.03
CA ASP A 147 5.42 4.43 -3.67
C ASP A 147 5.38 4.29 -5.19
N HIS A 148 5.66 5.37 -5.92
CA HIS A 148 5.95 5.32 -7.35
C HIS A 148 7.47 5.20 -7.57
N SER A 149 8.06 4.06 -7.21
CA SER A 149 9.52 3.90 -7.28
C SER A 149 10.06 3.95 -8.73
N HIS A 150 9.20 3.80 -9.73
CA HIS A 150 9.57 3.89 -11.14
C HIS A 150 10.24 5.24 -11.47
N SER A 151 9.70 6.36 -10.98
CA SER A 151 10.26 7.69 -11.26
C SER A 151 11.66 7.89 -10.72
N GLN A 152 12.06 7.13 -9.70
CA GLN A 152 13.40 7.20 -9.13
C GLN A 152 14.37 6.19 -9.75
N PHE A 153 13.96 4.93 -9.89
CA PHE A 153 14.89 3.85 -10.23
C PHE A 153 14.86 3.44 -11.70
N CYS A 154 13.80 3.75 -12.44
CA CYS A 154 13.64 3.37 -13.85
C CYS A 154 13.90 4.51 -14.84
N ARG A 155 14.43 5.66 -14.38
CA ARG A 155 14.74 6.80 -15.25
C ARG A 155 16.23 7.12 -15.26
N ASP A 156 16.74 7.61 -16.38
CA ASP A 156 18.12 8.12 -16.51
C ASP A 156 18.30 9.52 -15.92
N ASP A 157 17.23 10.32 -15.89
CA ASP A 157 17.26 11.71 -15.44
C ASP A 157 17.33 11.87 -13.90
N THR A 158 17.35 10.76 -13.16
CA THR A 158 17.26 10.73 -11.71
C THR A 158 18.42 9.94 -11.10
N ASP A 159 19.14 10.57 -10.17
CA ASP A 159 20.18 9.89 -9.40
C ASP A 159 19.56 9.04 -8.29
N GLN A 160 19.36 7.76 -8.60
CA GLN A 160 18.81 6.76 -7.68
C GLN A 160 19.66 6.50 -6.43
N ARG A 161 20.91 6.99 -6.37
CA ARG A 161 21.82 6.76 -5.22
C ARG A 161 21.72 7.84 -4.16
N THR A 162 21.57 9.09 -4.58
CA THR A 162 21.65 10.26 -3.68
C THR A 162 20.29 10.85 -3.36
N ARG A 163 19.31 10.70 -4.27
CA ARG A 163 17.95 11.15 -4.02
C ARG A 163 17.31 10.31 -2.92
N PRO A 164 16.69 10.94 -1.89
CA PRO A 164 15.98 10.19 -0.85
C PRO A 164 14.82 9.40 -1.46
N THR A 165 14.56 8.20 -0.93
CA THR A 165 13.35 7.43 -1.28
C THR A 165 12.14 7.98 -0.51
N LEU A 166 10.93 7.56 -0.91
CA LEU A 166 9.73 7.86 -0.13
C LEU A 166 9.86 7.40 1.33
N HIS A 167 10.50 6.23 1.55
CA HIS A 167 10.75 5.73 2.90
C HIS A 167 11.69 6.64 3.69
N ASP A 168 12.84 7.04 3.12
CA ASP A 168 13.79 7.95 3.77
C ASP A 168 13.07 9.24 4.21
N MET A 169 12.36 9.89 3.29
CA MET A 169 11.66 11.16 3.54
C MET A 169 10.64 11.10 4.69
N LEU A 170 10.05 9.93 4.95
CA LEU A 170 9.00 9.76 5.95
C LEU A 170 9.54 9.18 7.26
N SER A 171 10.57 8.34 7.21
CA SER A 171 11.14 7.64 8.37
C SER A 171 11.72 8.58 9.42
N GLU A 172 12.13 9.80 9.03
CA GLU A 172 12.58 10.84 9.96
C GLU A 172 11.45 11.44 10.81
N HIS A 173 10.19 11.27 10.39
CA HIS A 173 9.02 11.93 10.98
C HIS A 173 7.97 10.96 11.52
N PHE A 174 7.98 9.71 11.09
CA PHE A 174 6.96 8.72 11.41
C PHE A 174 7.58 7.37 11.80
N ALA A 175 6.93 6.69 12.76
CA ALA A 175 7.16 5.26 12.94
C ALA A 175 6.60 4.52 11.71
N MET A 176 7.49 3.91 10.91
CA MET A 176 7.12 3.30 9.64
C MET A 176 6.80 1.81 9.79
N ARG A 177 5.77 1.36 9.08
CA ARG A 177 5.53 -0.04 8.75
C ARG A 177 5.53 -0.17 7.23
N SER A 178 6.54 -0.84 6.68
CA SER A 178 6.77 -0.86 5.25
C SER A 178 6.90 -2.28 4.74
N VAL A 179 6.54 -2.48 3.48
CA VAL A 179 6.77 -3.75 2.76
C VAL A 179 7.28 -3.46 1.35
N VAL A 180 8.19 -4.30 0.88
CA VAL A 180 8.67 -4.33 -0.50
C VAL A 180 8.00 -5.49 -1.22
N THR A 181 7.40 -5.24 -2.38
CA THR A 181 6.94 -6.32 -3.26
C THR A 181 7.90 -6.53 -4.41
N VAL A 182 8.14 -7.81 -4.73
CA VAL A 182 9.06 -8.24 -5.78
C VAL A 182 8.40 -9.26 -6.69
N ARG A 183 8.94 -9.40 -7.89
CA ARG A 183 8.52 -10.40 -8.86
C ARG A 183 9.74 -10.94 -9.58
N HIS A 184 9.61 -12.08 -10.24
CA HIS A 184 10.68 -12.61 -11.08
C HIS A 184 11.24 -11.53 -12.03
N PRO A 185 12.55 -11.19 -11.97
CA PRO A 185 13.10 -10.04 -12.68
C PRO A 185 12.90 -10.07 -14.19
N LEU A 186 12.94 -11.25 -14.81
CA LEU A 186 12.65 -11.41 -16.24
C LEU A 186 11.20 -11.06 -16.59
N ASP A 187 10.23 -11.50 -15.78
CA ASP A 187 8.81 -11.27 -16.06
C ASP A 187 8.45 -9.79 -15.87
N SER A 188 9.08 -9.12 -14.90
CA SER A 188 8.96 -7.67 -14.73
C SER A 188 9.65 -6.90 -15.86
N PHE A 189 10.83 -7.31 -16.32
CA PHE A 189 11.51 -6.66 -17.45
C PHE A 189 10.71 -6.79 -18.75
N LEU A 190 10.20 -7.98 -19.07
CA LEU A 190 9.36 -8.20 -20.26
C LEU A 190 8.06 -7.40 -20.19
N SER A 191 7.48 -7.26 -19.00
CA SER A 191 6.32 -6.40 -18.81
C SER A 191 6.67 -4.92 -18.97
N LEU A 192 7.84 -4.48 -18.54
CA LEU A 192 8.29 -3.10 -18.69
C LEU A 192 8.48 -2.74 -20.18
N ASP A 193 9.11 -3.64 -20.94
CA ASP A 193 9.35 -3.52 -22.38
C ASP A 193 8.03 -3.44 -23.16
N GLU A 194 7.09 -4.34 -22.89
CA GLU A 194 5.77 -4.37 -23.52
C GLU A 194 5.00 -3.05 -23.38
N HIS A 195 5.08 -2.40 -22.21
CA HIS A 195 4.37 -1.14 -21.97
C HIS A 195 5.16 0.09 -22.48
N GLY A 196 6.34 -0.09 -23.05
CA GLY A 196 7.20 1.01 -23.50
C GLY A 196 7.74 1.85 -22.34
N TRP A 197 7.95 1.25 -21.17
CA TRP A 197 8.34 1.94 -19.93
C TRP A 197 9.84 1.81 -19.61
N ILE A 198 10.65 1.52 -20.62
CA ILE A 198 12.11 1.51 -20.48
C ILE A 198 12.61 2.95 -20.66
N ASP A 199 12.56 3.72 -19.57
CA ASP A 199 13.01 5.12 -19.50
C ASP A 199 14.51 5.25 -19.15
N PHE A 200 15.30 4.21 -19.45
CA PHE A 200 16.73 4.17 -19.19
C PHE A 200 17.53 3.60 -20.36
N SER A 201 18.78 4.05 -20.48
CA SER A 201 19.70 3.68 -21.54
C SER A 201 21.01 3.12 -20.98
N PRO A 202 21.53 2.01 -21.55
CA PRO A 202 20.88 1.16 -22.54
C PRO A 202 19.74 0.33 -21.93
N GLY A 203 18.64 0.18 -22.65
CA GLY A 203 17.42 -0.55 -22.27
C GLY A 203 17.58 -2.07 -22.22
N THR A 204 18.55 -2.57 -21.46
CA THR A 204 18.93 -3.99 -21.43
C THR A 204 18.58 -4.65 -20.09
N LEU A 205 18.37 -5.97 -20.11
CA LEU A 205 18.16 -6.78 -18.90
C LEU A 205 19.27 -6.58 -17.85
N GLY A 206 20.51 -6.35 -18.28
CA GLY A 206 21.64 -6.09 -17.39
C GLY A 206 21.54 -4.75 -16.66
N VAL A 207 21.14 -3.69 -17.35
CA VAL A 207 20.93 -2.36 -16.74
C VAL A 207 19.69 -2.37 -15.87
N TYR A 208 18.60 -2.97 -16.33
CA TYR A 208 17.40 -3.22 -15.53
C TYR A 208 17.76 -3.90 -14.19
N ALA A 209 18.53 -5.00 -14.24
CA ALA A 209 18.93 -5.72 -13.05
C ALA A 209 19.79 -4.88 -12.09
N LYS A 210 20.66 -4.00 -12.60
CA LYS A 210 21.43 -3.07 -11.76
C LYS A 210 20.53 -2.07 -11.04
N ARG A 211 19.53 -1.53 -11.73
CA ARG A 211 18.54 -0.59 -11.18
C ARG A 211 17.68 -1.25 -10.12
N TYR A 212 17.23 -2.48 -10.36
CA TYR A 212 16.46 -3.25 -9.38
C TYR A 212 17.33 -3.62 -8.15
N VAL A 213 18.60 -3.97 -8.33
CA VAL A 213 19.52 -4.15 -7.18
C VAL A 213 19.65 -2.87 -6.37
N ALA A 214 19.80 -1.70 -7.00
CA ALA A 214 19.86 -0.42 -6.30
C ALA A 214 18.59 -0.12 -5.51
N PHE A 215 17.41 -0.42 -6.08
CA PHE A 215 16.14 -0.33 -5.35
C PHE A 215 16.14 -1.21 -4.10
N LEU A 216 16.54 -2.48 -4.22
CA LEU A 216 16.57 -3.40 -3.08
C LEU A 216 17.63 -3.01 -2.04
N ASP A 217 18.76 -2.44 -2.45
CA ASP A 217 19.79 -1.93 -1.53
C ASP A 217 19.27 -0.73 -0.73
N ARG A 218 18.47 0.14 -1.35
CA ARG A 218 17.82 1.28 -0.70
C ARG A 218 16.65 0.91 0.23
N HIS A 219 16.23 -0.36 0.22
CA HIS A 219 15.14 -0.91 1.05
C HIS A 219 15.57 -2.20 1.77
N ALA A 220 16.87 -2.34 2.09
CA ALA A 220 17.44 -3.61 2.57
C ALA A 220 16.83 -4.12 3.88
N ASP A 221 16.37 -3.22 4.74
CA ASP A 221 15.81 -3.53 6.06
C ASP A 221 14.28 -3.69 6.07
N ILE A 222 13.64 -3.65 4.89
CA ILE A 222 12.19 -3.74 4.75
C ILE A 222 11.80 -5.16 4.31
N ALA A 223 10.76 -5.72 4.93
CA ALA A 223 10.25 -7.05 4.62
C ALA A 223 9.87 -7.17 3.13
N ILE A 224 10.14 -8.34 2.53
CA ILE A 224 9.91 -8.61 1.11
C ILE A 224 8.80 -9.65 0.93
N ILE A 225 7.85 -9.35 0.05
CA ILE A 225 6.79 -10.27 -0.41
C ILE A 225 6.93 -10.53 -1.91
N ARG A 226 6.87 -11.80 -2.32
CA ARG A 226 6.92 -12.18 -3.74
C ARG A 226 5.52 -12.18 -4.34
N TYR A 227 5.40 -11.60 -5.53
CA TYR A 227 4.19 -11.62 -6.34
C TYR A 227 3.71 -13.04 -6.61
N GLU A 228 4.64 -13.95 -6.88
CA GLU A 228 4.40 -15.36 -7.18
C GLU A 228 3.75 -16.08 -5.98
N ASP A 229 4.17 -15.77 -4.76
CA ASP A 229 3.54 -16.30 -3.55
C ASP A 229 2.13 -15.71 -3.39
N PHE A 230 1.99 -14.39 -3.60
CA PHE A 230 0.69 -13.71 -3.51
C PHE A 230 -0.36 -14.26 -4.49
N VAL A 231 0.01 -14.58 -5.74
CA VAL A 231 -0.96 -15.14 -6.69
C VAL A 231 -1.20 -16.63 -6.52
N ALA A 232 -0.37 -17.32 -5.74
CA ALA A 232 -0.55 -18.74 -5.40
C ALA A 232 -1.43 -18.91 -4.16
N ASP A 233 -1.27 -18.05 -3.15
CA ASP A 233 -2.08 -18.00 -1.94
C ASP A 233 -2.45 -16.54 -1.57
N PRO A 234 -3.44 -15.93 -2.25
CA PRO A 234 -3.79 -14.53 -2.05
C PRO A 234 -4.24 -14.20 -0.63
N ASP A 235 -4.99 -15.09 0.03
CA ASP A 235 -5.51 -14.88 1.38
C ASP A 235 -4.41 -15.05 2.44
N GLY A 236 -3.59 -16.10 2.31
CA GLY A 236 -2.44 -16.31 3.20
C GLY A 236 -1.45 -15.15 3.17
N VAL A 237 -1.06 -14.71 1.98
CA VAL A 237 -0.12 -13.59 1.81
C VAL A 237 -0.75 -12.25 2.17
N SER A 238 -2.06 -12.08 2.00
CA SER A 238 -2.77 -10.89 2.46
C SER A 238 -2.79 -10.78 3.99
N ARG A 239 -2.91 -11.90 4.71
CA ARG A 239 -2.74 -11.94 6.18
C ARG A 239 -1.32 -11.53 6.58
N GLU A 240 -0.30 -12.09 5.93
CA GLU A 240 1.09 -11.71 6.17
C GLU A 240 1.35 -10.21 5.90
N LEU A 241 0.82 -9.67 4.81
CA LEU A 241 0.90 -8.24 4.50
C LEU A 241 0.23 -7.38 5.58
N CYS A 242 -0.95 -7.79 6.05
CA CYS A 242 -1.64 -7.12 7.15
C CYS A 242 -0.82 -7.15 8.44
N ASP A 243 -0.17 -8.26 8.78
CA ASP A 243 0.68 -8.37 9.96
C ASP A 243 1.90 -7.43 9.87
N ILE A 244 2.60 -7.42 8.72
CA ILE A 244 3.74 -6.52 8.47
C ILE A 244 3.31 -5.05 8.59
N LEU A 245 2.16 -4.71 8.01
CA LEU A 245 1.63 -3.35 7.97
C LEU A 245 0.82 -2.98 9.21
N ALA A 246 0.65 -3.89 10.18
CA ALA A 246 -0.23 -3.72 11.34
C ALA A 246 -1.66 -3.27 10.94
N LEU A 247 -2.30 -3.99 10.02
CA LEU A 247 -3.65 -3.75 9.54
C LEU A 247 -4.58 -4.89 9.95
N ASN A 248 -5.88 -4.61 9.99
CA ASN A 248 -6.89 -5.66 10.13
C ASN A 248 -7.06 -6.38 8.79
N HIS A 249 -7.06 -7.71 8.83
CA HIS A 249 -7.31 -8.53 7.66
C HIS A 249 -8.82 -8.68 7.39
N SER A 250 -9.22 -8.64 6.11
CA SER A 250 -10.55 -9.03 5.66
C SER A 250 -10.44 -10.07 4.55
N PRO A 251 -11.10 -11.24 4.68
CA PRO A 251 -11.11 -12.26 3.63
C PRO A 251 -11.81 -11.78 2.35
N PHE A 252 -12.63 -10.73 2.44
CA PHE A 252 -13.36 -10.17 1.30
C PHE A 252 -12.55 -9.12 0.51
N ALA A 253 -11.35 -8.75 0.98
CA ALA A 253 -10.55 -7.69 0.34
C ALA A 253 -10.20 -8.02 -1.12
N GLY A 254 -9.97 -9.30 -1.44
CA GLY A 254 -9.76 -9.76 -2.81
C GLY A 254 -10.96 -9.56 -3.73
N GLU A 255 -12.17 -9.71 -3.21
CA GLU A 255 -13.43 -9.49 -3.95
C GLU A 255 -13.72 -8.00 -4.17
N LEU A 256 -13.27 -7.14 -3.27
CA LEU A 256 -13.41 -5.69 -3.38
C LEU A 256 -12.35 -5.05 -4.29
N ALA A 257 -11.22 -5.70 -4.50
CA ALA A 257 -10.11 -5.18 -5.30
C ALA A 257 -10.50 -4.64 -6.69
N PRO A 258 -11.43 -5.27 -7.46
CA PRO A 258 -11.89 -4.74 -8.75
C PRO A 258 -12.64 -3.40 -8.65
N LEU A 259 -13.22 -3.07 -7.49
CA LEU A 259 -13.95 -1.81 -7.26
C LEU A 259 -13.01 -0.65 -6.93
N VAL A 260 -11.77 -0.94 -6.54
CA VAL A 260 -10.79 0.07 -6.14
C VAL A 260 -10.25 0.80 -7.37
N ARG A 261 -10.47 2.12 -7.40
CA ARG A 261 -9.88 3.01 -8.41
C ARG A 261 -8.57 3.59 -7.89
N MET A 262 -7.51 3.49 -8.70
CA MET A 262 -6.21 4.06 -8.37
C MET A 262 -5.49 4.61 -9.59
N SER A 263 -4.59 5.57 -9.38
CA SER A 263 -3.62 6.00 -10.40
C SER A 263 -2.65 4.85 -10.73
N GLY A 264 -2.17 4.81 -11.97
CA GLY A 264 -1.24 3.76 -12.41
C GLY A 264 -1.90 2.38 -12.51
N ASP A 265 -3.18 2.33 -12.85
CA ASP A 265 -3.97 1.09 -13.00
C ASP A 265 -3.63 0.30 -14.28
N SER A 266 -2.34 0.04 -14.45
CA SER A 266 -1.75 -0.84 -15.47
C SER A 266 -1.84 -2.33 -15.08
N GLY A 267 -2.38 -2.58 -13.89
CA GLY A 267 -2.51 -3.91 -13.31
C GLY A 267 -3.65 -4.71 -13.94
N ARG A 268 -4.03 -5.78 -13.24
CA ARG A 268 -5.16 -6.59 -13.66
C ARG A 268 -6.46 -5.85 -13.40
N ASN A 269 -7.27 -5.70 -14.44
CA ASN A 269 -8.60 -5.08 -14.35
C ASN A 269 -9.71 -6.14 -14.23
N GLU A 270 -9.44 -7.39 -14.62
CA GLU A 270 -10.46 -8.42 -14.74
C GLU A 270 -9.91 -9.82 -14.41
N GLY A 271 -10.81 -10.67 -13.89
CA GLY A 271 -10.56 -12.08 -13.60
C GLY A 271 -10.01 -12.38 -12.20
N PRO A 272 -9.93 -13.66 -11.82
CA PRO A 272 -9.44 -14.08 -10.51
C PRO A 272 -7.96 -13.78 -10.31
N ILE A 273 -7.55 -13.60 -9.06
CA ILE A 273 -6.13 -13.51 -8.67
C ILE A 273 -5.49 -14.89 -8.85
N ALA A 274 -4.82 -15.11 -9.98
CA ALA A 274 -4.12 -16.37 -10.28
C ALA A 274 -2.74 -16.15 -10.93
N ALA A 275 -1.87 -17.16 -11.01
CA ALA A 275 -0.63 -17.04 -11.78
C ALA A 275 -0.90 -16.78 -13.27
N ARG A 276 0.02 -16.06 -13.94
CA ARG A 276 0.01 -15.89 -15.41
C ARG A 276 1.26 -16.52 -16.01
N PRO A 277 1.16 -17.14 -17.20
CA PRO A 277 2.33 -17.66 -17.87
C PRO A 277 3.31 -16.54 -18.20
N ARG A 278 4.61 -16.89 -18.19
CA ARG A 278 5.69 -16.01 -18.64
C ARG A 278 5.44 -15.59 -20.09
N ARG A 279 5.70 -14.32 -20.39
CA ARG A 279 5.65 -13.79 -21.76
C ARG A 279 6.73 -14.43 -22.64
N PRO A 280 6.53 -14.49 -23.98
CA PRO A 280 7.60 -14.89 -24.90
C PRO A 280 8.87 -14.10 -24.63
N VAL A 281 10.01 -14.78 -24.57
CA VAL A 281 11.31 -14.15 -24.27
C VAL A 281 12.06 -13.93 -25.59
N PRO A 282 12.30 -12.68 -26.03
CA PRO A 282 13.04 -12.42 -27.26
C PRO A 282 14.47 -12.99 -27.22
N ASP A 283 15.02 -13.39 -28.36
CA ASP A 283 16.35 -14.01 -28.46
C ASP A 283 17.47 -13.15 -27.85
N ALA A 284 17.39 -11.83 -28.03
CA ALA A 284 18.31 -10.87 -27.44
C ALA A 284 18.29 -10.92 -25.90
N VAL A 285 17.10 -11.07 -25.31
CA VAL A 285 16.91 -11.18 -23.86
C VAL A 285 17.36 -12.56 -23.38
N THR A 286 17.08 -13.63 -24.13
CA THR A 286 17.57 -14.99 -23.86
C THR A 286 19.09 -15.04 -23.80
N ALA A 287 19.79 -14.43 -24.76
CA ALA A 287 21.24 -14.32 -24.74
C ALA A 287 21.75 -13.49 -23.54
N ALA A 288 21.01 -12.45 -23.15
CA ALA A 288 21.37 -11.60 -22.01
C ALA A 288 21.25 -12.32 -20.65
N ARG A 289 20.33 -13.30 -20.49
CA ARG A 289 20.16 -14.06 -19.24
C ARG A 289 21.47 -14.74 -18.80
N SER A 290 22.14 -15.43 -19.72
CA SER A 290 23.40 -16.14 -19.45
C SER A 290 24.59 -15.17 -19.28
N ARG A 291 24.61 -14.09 -20.07
CA ARG A 291 25.73 -13.13 -20.09
C ARG A 291 25.71 -12.16 -18.92
N SER A 292 24.52 -11.76 -18.45
CA SER A 292 24.37 -10.76 -17.40
C SER A 292 24.64 -11.35 -16.01
N LYS A 293 25.82 -11.06 -15.46
CA LYS A 293 26.17 -11.44 -14.08
C LYS A 293 25.23 -10.79 -13.05
N THR A 294 24.82 -9.54 -13.28
CA THR A 294 23.94 -8.81 -12.36
C THR A 294 22.54 -9.41 -12.32
N TYR A 295 21.97 -9.76 -13.48
CA TYR A 295 20.66 -10.42 -13.54
C TYR A 295 20.66 -11.73 -12.76
N ARG A 296 21.67 -12.58 -12.96
CA ARG A 296 21.80 -13.84 -12.20
C ARG A 296 21.98 -13.61 -10.70
N LYS A 297 22.71 -12.56 -10.30
CA LYS A 297 22.85 -12.18 -8.88
C LYS A 297 21.51 -11.73 -8.30
N LEU A 298 20.74 -10.95 -9.04
CA LEU A 298 19.42 -10.47 -8.64
C LEU A 298 18.43 -11.64 -8.48
N CYS A 299 18.37 -12.55 -9.45
CA CYS A 299 17.54 -13.76 -9.34
C CYS A 299 17.90 -14.56 -8.09
N ARG A 300 19.19 -14.83 -7.84
CA ARG A 300 19.63 -15.52 -6.62
C ARG A 300 19.25 -14.77 -5.34
N ARG A 301 19.39 -13.44 -5.30
CA ARG A 301 19.00 -12.62 -4.14
C ARG A 301 17.52 -12.76 -3.81
N LEU A 302 16.68 -12.92 -4.83
CA LEU A 302 15.23 -13.03 -4.69
C LEU A 302 14.72 -14.48 -4.65
N GLY A 303 15.62 -15.48 -4.68
CA GLY A 303 15.26 -16.90 -4.68
C GLY A 303 14.65 -17.40 -5.99
N TYR A 304 15.03 -16.82 -7.13
CA TYR A 304 14.59 -17.25 -8.47
C TYR A 304 15.70 -17.94 -9.26
N GLU A 305 15.29 -18.86 -10.13
CA GLU A 305 16.14 -19.43 -11.17
C GLU A 305 16.31 -18.43 -12.34
N PRO A 306 17.56 -18.10 -12.76
CA PRO A 306 17.80 -17.11 -13.83
C PRO A 306 17.32 -17.50 -15.24
#